data_AF-A0A0K9XX16-F1
#
_entry.id   AF-A0A0K9XX16-F1
#
_cell.length_a   1.000
_cell.length_b   1.000
_cell.length_c   1.000
_cell.angle_alpha   90.00
_cell.angle_beta   90.00
_cell.angle_gamma   90.00
#
_symmetry.space_group_name_H-M   'P 1'
#
loop_
_entity.id
_entity.type
_entity.pdbx_description
1 polymer ?
#
loop_
_entity_poly.entity_id
_entity_poly.type
_entity_poly.pdbx_seq_one_letter_code
_entity_poly.pdbx_strand_id
1 'polypeptide(L)'
;MTHDDLIEFRKATISDKDIIWSIIQQSIERRRIDGSQQWQNGYPNEQTVESDVSKDFGFVLTVNGNIAVYVALIFNDEPAYNSIEGAWLTTGEFVVVHRVAVSENFAGKGMAKKLFDIIEDYVKSQNVKSIKVDTNYDNLAMLKILEQKGYTYCGEVFLAGGVRKAFEKVLI
;
A
#
# COMPACT_ATOMS: atom_id res chain seq x y z
N MET A 1 -28.10 -18.30 5.49
CA MET A 1 -28.03 -17.26 4.43
C MET A 1 -26.77 -16.47 4.69
N THR A 2 -25.67 -16.84 4.05
CA THR A 2 -24.42 -16.06 4.09
C THR A 2 -24.73 -14.74 3.40
N HIS A 3 -24.69 -13.64 4.15
CA HIS A 3 -24.67 -12.33 3.51
C HIS A 3 -23.27 -12.22 2.90
N ASP A 4 -23.19 -12.25 1.57
CA ASP A 4 -21.94 -11.94 0.90
C ASP A 4 -21.64 -10.47 1.17
N ASP A 5 -20.56 -10.21 1.89
CA ASP A 5 -20.10 -8.85 2.15
C ASP A 5 -19.85 -8.14 0.82
N LEU A 6 -20.49 -6.98 0.62
CA LEU A 6 -20.27 -6.15 -0.57
C LEU A 6 -18.90 -5.50 -0.45
N ILE A 7 -17.99 -5.87 -1.35
CA ILE A 7 -16.62 -5.35 -1.36
C ILE A 7 -16.40 -4.53 -2.62
N GLU A 8 -15.98 -3.29 -2.43
CA GLU A 8 -15.76 -2.33 -3.51
C GLU A 8 -14.36 -1.71 -3.38
N PHE A 9 -13.62 -1.70 -4.48
CA PHE A 9 -12.37 -0.97 -4.60
C PHE A 9 -12.57 0.25 -5.49
N ARG A 10 -12.33 1.44 -4.95
CA ARG A 10 -12.58 2.70 -5.64
C ARG A 10 -11.55 3.75 -5.27
N LYS A 11 -11.45 4.79 -6.10
CA LYS A 11 -10.72 6.00 -5.72
C LYS A 11 -11.30 6.60 -4.44
N ALA A 12 -10.41 7.10 -3.59
CA ALA A 12 -10.77 7.92 -2.46
C ALA A 12 -11.24 9.30 -2.94
N THR A 13 -12.19 9.87 -2.23
CA THR A 13 -12.70 11.22 -2.46
C THR A 13 -12.34 12.10 -1.28
N ILE A 14 -12.48 13.42 -1.42
CA ILE A 14 -12.20 14.34 -0.31
C ILE A 14 -13.10 14.08 0.91
N SER A 15 -14.31 13.56 0.69
CA SER A 15 -15.22 13.16 1.76
C SER A 15 -14.73 11.94 2.56
N ASP A 16 -13.82 11.14 2.01
CA ASP A 16 -13.22 10.00 2.71
C ASP A 16 -12.03 10.42 3.60
N LYS A 17 -11.53 11.67 3.46
CA LYS A 17 -10.27 12.14 4.07
C LYS A 17 -10.17 11.85 5.56
N ASP A 18 -11.17 12.27 6.34
CA ASP A 18 -11.12 12.18 7.80
C ASP A 18 -11.13 10.71 8.27
N ILE A 19 -11.87 9.86 7.55
CA ILE A 19 -11.93 8.41 7.82
C ILE A 19 -10.59 7.77 7.49
N ILE A 20 -10.02 8.09 6.32
CA ILE A 20 -8.70 7.60 5.90
C ILE A 20 -7.63 8.03 6.91
N TRP A 21 -7.64 9.29 7.33
CA TRP A 21 -6.69 9.79 8.30
C TRP A 21 -6.80 9.03 9.63
N SER A 22 -8.02 8.81 10.13
CA SER A 22 -8.24 8.00 11.33
C SER A 22 -7.68 6.57 11.18
N ILE A 23 -7.87 5.92 10.04
CA ILE A 23 -7.34 4.57 9.75
C ILE A 23 -5.81 4.57 9.70
N ILE A 24 -5.20 5.61 9.16
CA ILE A 24 -3.75 5.78 9.14
C ILE A 24 -3.24 5.97 10.57
N GLN A 25 -3.87 6.80 11.40
CA GLN A 25 -3.48 6.99 12.80
C GLN A 25 -3.55 5.68 13.59
N GLN A 26 -4.61 4.88 13.41
CA GLN A 26 -4.71 3.52 14.00
C GLN A 26 -3.56 2.62 13.55
N SER A 27 -3.12 2.75 12.29
CA SER A 27 -1.99 1.99 11.75
C SER A 27 -0.64 2.46 12.29
N ILE A 28 -0.46 3.76 12.50
CA ILE A 28 0.73 4.35 13.14
C ILE A 28 0.85 3.83 14.57
N GLU A 29 -0.24 3.84 15.34
CA GLU A 29 -0.24 3.41 16.74
C GLU A 29 0.04 1.91 16.86
N ARG A 30 -0.58 1.06 16.04
CA ARG A 30 -0.27 -0.38 16.03
C ARG A 30 1.20 -0.65 15.72
N ARG A 31 1.75 0.03 14.71
CA ARG A 31 3.18 -0.10 14.38
C ARG A 31 4.09 0.30 15.54
N ARG A 32 3.73 1.35 16.28
CA ARG A 32 4.44 1.80 17.48
C ARG A 32 4.40 0.73 18.57
N ILE A 33 3.24 0.12 18.80
CA ILE A 33 3.06 -0.98 19.78
C ILE A 33 3.87 -2.22 19.38
N ASP A 34 3.93 -2.52 18.08
CA ASP A 34 4.72 -3.63 17.52
C ASP A 34 6.24 -3.35 17.51
N GLY A 35 6.67 -2.17 17.99
CA GLY A 35 8.08 -1.77 18.09
C GLY A 35 8.69 -1.26 16.78
N SER A 36 7.89 -1.04 15.74
CA SER A 36 8.37 -0.57 14.44
C SER A 36 8.69 0.93 14.46
N GLN A 37 9.77 1.30 13.79
CA GLN A 37 10.12 2.71 13.53
C GLN A 37 9.38 3.28 12.30
N GLN A 38 8.62 2.45 11.59
CA GLN A 38 7.85 2.91 10.43
C GLN A 38 6.75 3.89 10.87
N TRP A 39 6.73 5.05 10.24
CA TRP A 39 5.76 6.14 10.45
C TRP A 39 5.84 6.88 11.79
N GLN A 40 6.97 6.75 12.50
CA GLN A 40 7.18 7.41 13.79
C GLN A 40 7.85 8.80 13.68
N ASN A 41 8.05 9.31 12.46
CA ASN A 41 8.72 10.57 12.18
C ASN A 41 7.78 11.71 11.75
N GLY A 42 6.46 11.55 11.94
CA GLY A 42 5.46 12.54 11.52
C GLY A 42 4.97 12.40 10.07
N TYR A 43 5.37 11.33 9.38
CA TYR A 43 4.87 10.94 8.06
C TYR A 43 4.39 9.48 8.07
N PRO A 44 3.22 9.15 7.48
CA PRO A 44 2.26 10.04 6.82
C PRO A 44 1.49 10.92 7.82
N ASN A 45 0.95 12.02 7.31
CA ASN A 45 0.12 12.99 8.03
C ASN A 45 -1.16 13.32 7.25
N GLU A 46 -2.05 14.14 7.81
CA GLU A 46 -3.30 14.53 7.16
C GLU A 46 -3.07 15.17 5.78
N GLN A 47 -2.07 16.06 5.65
CA GLN A 47 -1.72 16.68 4.36
C GLN A 47 -1.25 15.65 3.32
N THR A 48 -0.66 14.54 3.77
CA THR A 48 -0.30 13.42 2.88
C THR A 48 -1.56 12.79 2.29
N VAL A 49 -2.61 12.60 3.10
CA VAL A 49 -3.90 12.07 2.63
C VAL A 49 -4.56 13.04 1.65
N GLU A 50 -4.56 14.34 1.94
CA GLU A 50 -5.09 15.37 1.04
C GLU A 50 -4.35 15.39 -0.31
N SER A 51 -3.02 15.30 -0.26
CA SER A 51 -2.17 15.21 -1.46
C SER A 51 -2.48 13.96 -2.27
N ASP A 52 -2.64 12.81 -1.61
CA ASP A 52 -2.96 11.55 -2.29
C ASP A 52 -4.32 11.61 -3.00
N VAL A 53 -5.34 12.14 -2.33
CA VAL A 53 -6.68 12.27 -2.90
C VAL A 53 -6.67 13.27 -4.05
N SER A 54 -6.03 14.44 -3.88
CA SER A 54 -5.99 15.48 -4.92
C SER A 54 -5.20 15.09 -6.16
N LYS A 55 -4.20 14.21 -6.01
CA LYS A 55 -3.40 13.65 -7.12
C LYS A 55 -3.98 12.36 -7.70
N ASP A 56 -5.19 11.96 -7.32
CA ASP A 56 -5.81 10.70 -7.77
C ASP A 56 -5.03 9.43 -7.38
N PHE A 57 -4.14 9.51 -6.38
CA PHE A 57 -3.35 8.37 -5.89
C PHE A 57 -4.07 7.56 -4.82
N GLY A 58 -4.96 8.19 -4.04
CA GLY A 58 -5.64 7.53 -2.93
C GLY A 58 -6.75 6.58 -3.41
N PHE A 59 -6.76 5.35 -2.90
CA PHE A 59 -7.82 4.36 -3.10
C PHE A 59 -8.27 3.78 -1.76
N VAL A 60 -9.52 3.33 -1.73
CA VAL A 60 -10.12 2.62 -0.59
C VAL A 60 -10.73 1.30 -1.02
N LEU A 61 -10.57 0.31 -0.16
CA LEU A 61 -11.33 -0.93 -0.20
C LEU A 61 -12.42 -0.86 0.87
N THR A 62 -13.69 -0.92 0.46
CA THR A 62 -14.83 -0.87 1.37
C THR A 62 -15.42 -2.26 1.59
N VAL A 63 -16.05 -2.45 2.74
CA VAL A 63 -16.84 -3.64 3.10
C VAL A 63 -18.18 -3.15 3.62
N ASN A 64 -19.26 -3.48 2.92
CA ASN A 64 -20.61 -3.01 3.21
C ASN A 64 -20.67 -1.47 3.37
N GLY A 65 -19.97 -0.75 2.49
CA GLY A 65 -19.88 0.71 2.49
C GLY A 65 -18.88 1.32 3.50
N ASN A 66 -18.32 0.53 4.42
CA ASN A 66 -17.34 1.02 5.39
C ASN A 66 -15.92 0.88 4.84
N ILE A 67 -15.09 1.92 4.97
CA ILE A 67 -13.68 1.84 4.53
C ILE A 67 -12.92 0.86 5.42
N ALA A 68 -12.46 -0.23 4.81
CA ALA A 68 -11.70 -1.28 5.48
C ALA A 68 -10.19 -1.11 5.29
N VAL A 69 -9.76 -0.64 4.11
CA VAL A 69 -8.35 -0.43 3.80
C VAL A 69 -8.17 0.86 3.00
N TYR A 70 -7.13 1.63 3.33
CA TYR A 70 -6.60 2.70 2.51
C TYR A 70 -5.29 2.26 1.86
N VAL A 71 -5.05 2.72 0.63
CA VAL A 71 -3.79 2.55 -0.09
C VAL A 71 -3.57 3.72 -1.04
N ALA A 72 -2.31 4.07 -1.29
CA ALA A 72 -1.95 4.96 -2.37
C ALA A 72 -1.31 4.16 -3.51
N LEU A 73 -1.82 4.34 -4.74
CA LEU A 73 -1.26 3.78 -5.96
C LEU A 73 -0.64 4.92 -6.78
N ILE A 74 0.68 4.91 -6.90
CA ILE A 74 1.43 5.98 -7.56
C ILE A 74 2.03 5.42 -8.86
N PHE A 75 1.74 6.04 -10.00
CA PHE A 75 2.19 5.58 -11.31
C PHE A 75 3.52 6.25 -11.68
N ASN A 76 4.55 5.44 -11.97
CA ASN A 76 5.85 5.88 -12.48
C ASN A 76 6.58 6.96 -11.66
N ASP A 77 6.17 7.21 -10.41
CA ASP A 77 6.69 8.31 -9.58
C ASP A 77 7.14 7.80 -8.21
N GLU A 78 8.40 7.34 -8.17
CA GLU A 78 9.14 7.12 -6.92
C GLU A 78 10.65 7.32 -7.19
N PRO A 79 11.18 8.53 -6.98
CA PRO A 79 12.58 8.86 -7.29
C PRO A 79 13.59 7.95 -6.61
N ALA A 80 13.29 7.42 -5.41
CA ALA A 80 14.20 6.52 -4.69
C ALA A 80 14.46 5.21 -5.45
N TYR A 81 13.54 4.79 -6.32
CA TYR A 81 13.66 3.53 -7.07
C TYR A 81 14.73 3.60 -8.17
N ASN A 82 15.16 4.80 -8.56
CA ASN A 82 16.26 4.98 -9.51
C ASN A 82 17.64 4.64 -8.92
N SER A 83 17.74 4.61 -7.58
CA SER A 83 18.98 4.38 -6.85
C SER A 83 18.96 3.06 -6.07
N ILE A 84 18.27 2.06 -6.58
CA ILE A 84 18.21 0.73 -5.94
C ILE A 84 19.60 0.09 -5.88
N GLU A 85 19.96 -0.44 -4.71
CA GLU A 85 21.06 -1.40 -4.56
C GLU A 85 20.52 -2.81 -4.88
N GLY A 86 20.62 -3.19 -6.15
CA GLY A 86 20.03 -4.40 -6.70
C GLY A 86 19.59 -4.19 -8.14
N ALA A 87 18.53 -4.87 -8.57
CA ALA A 87 17.97 -4.69 -9.90
C ALA A 87 16.46 -4.96 -9.92
N TRP A 88 15.72 -4.06 -10.55
CA TRP A 88 14.32 -4.30 -10.94
C TRP A 88 14.24 -5.38 -12.00
N LEU A 89 13.15 -6.13 -12.01
CA LEU A 89 12.86 -7.15 -13.02
C LEU A 89 12.49 -6.52 -14.36
N THR A 90 11.93 -5.31 -14.34
CA THR A 90 11.52 -4.58 -15.54
C THR A 90 11.89 -3.09 -15.49
N THR A 91 11.98 -2.48 -16.67
CA THR A 91 12.29 -1.05 -16.86
C THR A 91 11.13 -0.27 -17.45
N GLY A 92 9.96 -0.89 -17.60
CA GLY A 92 8.76 -0.28 -18.18
C GLY A 92 7.94 0.49 -17.15
N GLU A 93 6.70 0.82 -17.53
CA GLU A 93 5.75 1.44 -16.60
C GLU A 93 5.48 0.55 -15.40
N PHE A 94 5.33 1.17 -14.23
CA PHE A 94 5.09 0.50 -12.97
C PHE A 94 4.13 1.28 -12.08
N VAL A 95 3.47 0.55 -11.18
CA VAL A 95 2.67 1.12 -10.09
C VAL A 95 3.37 0.85 -8.77
N VAL A 96 3.48 1.88 -7.94
CA VAL A 96 3.99 1.79 -6.59
C VAL A 96 2.84 1.68 -5.61
N VAL A 97 2.87 0.68 -4.73
CA VAL A 97 1.87 0.50 -3.65
C VAL A 97 2.39 1.09 -2.36
N HIS A 98 1.86 2.25 -1.97
CA HIS A 98 2.25 2.98 -0.77
C HIS A 98 1.13 3.05 0.27
N ARG A 99 1.51 3.32 1.53
CA ARG A 99 0.59 3.71 2.61
C ARG A 99 -0.58 2.74 2.83
N VAL A 100 -0.34 1.44 2.72
CA VAL A 100 -1.36 0.41 3.05
C VAL A 100 -1.70 0.47 4.53
N ALA A 101 -2.93 0.86 4.84
CA ALA A 101 -3.44 1.02 6.21
C ALA A 101 -4.81 0.35 6.34
N VAL A 102 -4.94 -0.59 7.28
CA VAL A 102 -6.17 -1.40 7.49
C VAL A 102 -6.91 -0.88 8.70
N SER A 103 -8.18 -0.52 8.60
CA SER A 103 -9.00 -0.13 9.75
C SER A 103 -8.98 -1.19 10.85
N GLU A 104 -8.99 -0.78 12.13
CA GLU A 104 -9.02 -1.71 13.28
C GLU A 104 -10.19 -2.68 13.23
N ASN A 105 -11.36 -2.23 12.78
CA ASN A 105 -12.56 -3.06 12.62
C ASN A 105 -12.37 -4.23 11.63
N PHE A 106 -11.33 -4.15 10.81
CA PHE A 106 -11.00 -5.10 9.76
C PHE A 106 -9.58 -5.71 9.90
N ALA A 107 -8.85 -5.34 10.94
CA ALA A 107 -7.54 -5.89 11.25
C ALA A 107 -7.63 -7.41 11.50
N GLY A 108 -6.61 -8.16 11.08
CA GLY A 108 -6.59 -9.62 11.23
C GLY A 108 -7.55 -10.40 10.32
N LYS A 109 -8.43 -9.74 9.55
CA LYS A 109 -9.40 -10.39 8.65
C LYS A 109 -8.87 -10.65 7.23
N GLY A 110 -7.56 -10.53 7.02
CA GLY A 110 -6.94 -10.75 5.70
C GLY A 110 -7.19 -9.65 4.66
N MET A 111 -7.71 -8.48 5.06
CA MET A 111 -8.08 -7.41 4.12
C MET A 111 -6.91 -6.87 3.30
N ALA A 112 -5.71 -6.75 3.87
CA ALA A 112 -4.52 -6.35 3.11
C ALA A 112 -4.18 -7.37 2.02
N LYS A 113 -4.28 -8.68 2.31
CA LYS A 113 -4.04 -9.72 1.31
C LYS A 113 -5.05 -9.65 0.15
N LYS A 114 -6.34 -9.42 0.48
CA LYS A 114 -7.42 -9.24 -0.50
C LYS A 114 -7.24 -7.97 -1.32
N LEU A 115 -6.77 -6.89 -0.69
CA LEU A 115 -6.42 -5.66 -1.39
C LEU A 115 -5.37 -5.92 -2.49
N PHE A 116 -4.31 -6.68 -2.19
CA PHE A 116 -3.28 -6.99 -3.19
C PHE A 116 -3.82 -7.79 -4.38
N ASP A 117 -4.76 -8.73 -4.19
CA ASP A 117 -5.44 -9.39 -5.32
C ASP A 117 -6.13 -8.37 -6.23
N ILE A 118 -6.87 -7.43 -5.62
CA ILE A 118 -7.63 -6.42 -6.36
C ILE A 118 -6.70 -5.40 -7.04
N ILE A 119 -5.60 -5.01 -6.40
CA ILE A 119 -4.59 -4.12 -6.99
C ILE A 119 -3.98 -4.77 -8.23
N GLU A 120 -3.64 -6.06 -8.18
CA GLU A 120 -3.08 -6.77 -9.33
C GLU A 120 -4.03 -6.73 -10.53
N ASP A 121 -5.31 -7.02 -10.33
CA ASP A 121 -6.34 -6.94 -11.38
C ASP A 121 -6.54 -5.49 -11.88
N TYR A 122 -6.57 -4.53 -10.96
CA TYR A 122 -6.69 -3.12 -11.29
C TYR A 122 -5.51 -2.65 -12.16
N VAL A 123 -4.27 -2.96 -11.77
CA VAL A 123 -3.06 -2.55 -12.50
C VAL A 123 -3.03 -3.19 -13.90
N LYS A 124 -3.42 -4.47 -14.03
CA LYS A 124 -3.61 -5.12 -15.35
C LYS A 124 -4.63 -4.36 -16.21
N SER A 125 -5.75 -3.92 -15.63
CA SER A 125 -6.77 -3.15 -16.37
C SER A 125 -6.27 -1.79 -16.85
N GLN A 126 -5.22 -1.24 -16.23
CA GLN A 126 -4.56 -0.02 -16.65
C GLN A 126 -3.45 -0.25 -17.70
N ASN A 127 -3.33 -1.48 -18.24
CA ASN A 127 -2.26 -1.91 -19.16
C ASN A 127 -0.83 -1.81 -18.61
N VAL A 128 -0.67 -1.71 -17.29
CA VAL A 128 0.64 -1.72 -16.63
C VAL A 128 0.95 -3.14 -16.15
N LYS A 129 2.21 -3.55 -16.28
CA LYS A 129 2.65 -4.94 -15.99
C LYS A 129 3.59 -5.07 -14.81
N SER A 130 3.94 -3.99 -14.14
CA SER A 130 4.87 -4.01 -13.01
C SER A 130 4.22 -3.36 -11.79
N ILE A 131 4.21 -4.08 -10.67
CA ILE A 131 3.90 -3.52 -9.36
C ILE A 131 5.17 -3.57 -8.52
N LYS A 132 5.58 -2.40 -8.02
CA LYS A 132 6.72 -2.24 -7.12
C LYS A 132 6.22 -1.87 -5.72
N VAL A 133 6.86 -2.45 -4.72
CA VAL A 133 6.53 -2.23 -3.31
C VAL A 133 7.83 -2.17 -2.52
N ASP A 134 7.93 -1.21 -1.62
CA ASP A 134 8.97 -1.21 -0.60
C ASP A 134 8.39 -1.33 0.80
N THR A 135 9.17 -1.90 1.71
CA THR A 135 8.80 -1.97 3.12
C THR A 135 10.03 -2.09 4.01
N ASN A 136 9.89 -1.70 5.28
CA ASN A 136 10.93 -1.90 6.29
C ASN A 136 11.14 -3.40 6.60
N TYR A 137 12.34 -3.74 7.06
CA TYR A 137 12.76 -5.10 7.45
C TYR A 137 11.92 -5.70 8.58
N ASP A 138 11.38 -4.85 9.46
CA ASP A 138 10.58 -5.21 10.63
C ASP A 138 9.08 -5.37 10.32
N ASN A 139 8.63 -5.01 9.11
CA ASN A 139 7.24 -5.16 8.70
C ASN A 139 6.96 -6.59 8.20
N LEU A 140 7.06 -7.55 9.12
CA LEU A 140 6.88 -8.99 8.87
C LEU A 140 5.54 -9.31 8.20
N ALA A 141 4.48 -8.56 8.54
CA ALA A 141 3.15 -8.73 7.96
C ALA A 141 3.16 -8.45 6.45
N MET A 142 3.76 -7.32 6.02
CA MET A 142 3.87 -6.99 4.60
C MET A 142 4.81 -7.96 3.87
N LEU A 143 5.96 -8.29 4.46
CA LEU A 143 6.91 -9.24 3.87
C LEU A 143 6.25 -10.59 3.56
N LYS A 144 5.42 -11.10 4.49
CA LYS A 144 4.66 -12.34 4.30
C LYS A 144 3.59 -12.21 3.19
N ILE A 145 2.94 -11.05 3.06
CA ILE A 145 1.98 -10.82 1.98
C ILE A 145 2.71 -10.85 0.63
N LEU A 146 3.83 -10.14 0.51
CA LEU A 146 4.62 -10.07 -0.73
C LEU A 146 5.12 -11.45 -1.15
N GLU A 147 5.67 -12.23 -0.20
CA GLU A 147 6.09 -13.62 -0.45
C GLU A 147 4.92 -14.49 -0.94
N GLN A 148 3.78 -14.48 -0.22
CA GLN A 148 2.60 -15.28 -0.60
C GLN A 148 2.00 -14.88 -1.95
N LYS A 149 2.16 -13.62 -2.35
CA LYS A 149 1.70 -13.09 -3.63
C LYS A 149 2.72 -13.28 -4.75
N GLY A 150 3.91 -13.81 -4.48
CA GLY A 150 4.93 -14.06 -5.50
C GLY A 150 5.64 -12.79 -5.98
N TYR A 151 5.74 -11.78 -5.11
CA TYR A 151 6.64 -10.66 -5.35
C TYR A 151 8.09 -11.12 -5.19
N THR A 152 8.95 -10.67 -6.10
CA THR A 152 10.38 -10.99 -6.09
C THR A 152 11.14 -9.87 -5.39
N TYR A 153 12.07 -10.24 -4.50
CA TYR A 153 12.98 -9.28 -3.90
C TYR A 153 13.97 -8.74 -4.95
N CYS A 154 14.04 -7.42 -5.08
CA CYS A 154 14.85 -6.74 -6.10
C CYS A 154 16.09 -6.06 -5.52
N GLY A 155 16.17 -5.88 -4.20
CA GLY A 155 17.27 -5.16 -3.55
C GLY A 155 16.78 -4.19 -2.50
N GLU A 156 17.57 -3.13 -2.29
CA GLU A 156 17.34 -2.14 -1.24
C GLU A 156 17.21 -0.73 -1.83
N VAL A 157 16.28 0.06 -1.30
CA VAL A 157 16.08 1.47 -1.70
C VAL A 157 16.27 2.38 -0.49
N PHE A 158 16.83 3.56 -0.76
CA PHE A 158 17.20 4.52 0.27
C PHE A 158 16.19 5.67 0.26
N LEU A 159 15.34 5.70 1.29
CA LEU A 159 14.37 6.76 1.49
C LEU A 159 14.82 7.65 2.65
N ALA A 160 14.25 8.85 2.78
CA ALA A 160 14.55 9.76 3.89
C ALA A 160 14.31 9.13 5.28
N GLY A 161 13.43 8.12 5.35
CA GLY A 161 13.14 7.35 6.56
C GLY A 161 14.03 6.12 6.79
N GLY A 162 15.07 5.90 5.97
CA GLY A 162 15.99 4.78 6.05
C GLY A 162 15.87 3.80 4.88
N VAL A 163 16.63 2.71 5.00
CA VAL A 163 16.70 1.64 3.99
C VAL A 163 15.44 0.78 4.03
N ARG A 164 14.91 0.46 2.85
CA ARG A 164 13.77 -0.45 2.69
C ARG A 164 14.10 -1.59 1.73
N LYS A 165 13.50 -2.74 2.00
CA LYS A 165 13.49 -3.85 1.04
C LYS A 165 12.55 -3.53 -0.09
N ALA A 166 13.04 -3.64 -1.32
CA ALA A 166 12.29 -3.41 -2.54
C ALA A 166 11.88 -4.73 -3.19
N PHE A 167 10.64 -4.78 -3.66
CA PHE A 167 10.05 -5.95 -4.29
C PHE A 167 9.30 -5.57 -5.55
N GLU A 168 9.31 -6.45 -6.55
CA GLU A 168 8.56 -6.30 -7.79
C GLU A 168 7.78 -7.56 -8.11
N LYS A 169 6.57 -7.38 -8.62
CA LYS A 169 5.80 -8.43 -9.28
C LYS A 169 5.51 -8.03 -10.71
N VAL A 170 5.90 -8.90 -11.64
CA VAL A 170 5.56 -8.77 -13.05
C VAL A 170 4.23 -9.48 -13.29
N LEU A 171 3.25 -8.73 -13.76
CA LEU A 171 1.91 -9.18 -14.08
C LEU A 171 1.91 -9.73 -15.52
N ILE A 172 1.67 -11.03 -15.63
CA ILE A 172 1.48 -11.75 -16.91
C ILE A 172 0.01 -11.66 -17.32
#